data_AF-A0A925DG91-F1
#
_entry.id   AF-A0A925DG91-F1
#
_cell.length_a   1.000
_cell.length_b   1.000
_cell.length_c   1.000
_cell.angle_alpha   90.00
_cell.angle_beta   90.00
_cell.angle_gamma   90.00
#
_symmetry.space_group_name_H-M   'P 1'
#
loop_
_entity.id
_entity.type
_entity.pdbx_description
1 polymer ?
#
loop_
_entity_poly.entity_id
_entity_poly.type
_entity_poly.pdbx_seq_one_letter_code
_entity_poly.pdbx_strand_id
1 'polypeptide(L)'
;MVEMAQANLAEIEAARIAQSKTRNDQVRNFAQQMIDDHTRALQDLQQLAQAKGVTLPSETDRKHQKMGQKLNAMASGPSFDRSYVAQSGVSDHKKTHSLLQRVQSRATDPDLKALAARLQPVVDEHLSTVQQLQSAMRGDASGTASGTGASGASGGGNTGSTNTQQRQQPQQQQQPQQQQQQPQQRQQ
;
A
#
# COMPACT_ATOMS: atom_id res chain seq x y z
N MET A 1 -5.61 -7.66 -19.74
CA MET A 1 -5.79 -6.22 -19.48
C MET A 1 -7.01 -5.96 -18.59
N VAL A 2 -8.23 -6.36 -18.97
CA VAL A 2 -9.44 -6.14 -18.16
C VAL A 2 -9.31 -6.65 -16.72
N GLU A 3 -8.79 -7.86 -16.50
CA GLU A 3 -8.55 -8.38 -15.14
C GLU A 3 -7.59 -7.49 -14.31
N MET A 4 -6.52 -6.97 -14.92
CA MET A 4 -5.59 -6.06 -14.25
C MET A 4 -6.24 -4.70 -13.95
N ALA A 5 -7.10 -4.21 -14.83
CA ALA A 5 -7.84 -2.97 -14.60
C ALA A 5 -8.80 -3.13 -13.42
N GLN A 6 -9.53 -4.25 -13.36
CA GLN A 6 -10.43 -4.57 -12.24
C GLN A 6 -9.68 -4.67 -10.91
N ALA A 7 -8.51 -5.33 -10.88
CA ALA A 7 -7.68 -5.41 -9.69
C ALA A 7 -7.22 -4.01 -9.23
N ASN A 8 -6.70 -3.17 -10.13
CA ASN A 8 -6.28 -1.81 -9.77
C ASN A 8 -7.43 -0.96 -9.25
N LEU A 9 -8.58 -0.95 -9.93
CA LEU A 9 -9.76 -0.18 -9.51
C LEU A 9 -10.23 -0.61 -8.12
N ALA A 10 -10.25 -1.92 -7.84
CA ALA A 10 -10.66 -2.46 -6.55
C ALA A 10 -9.71 -2.08 -5.41
N GLU A 11 -8.39 -2.18 -5.64
CA GLU A 11 -7.37 -1.82 -4.63
C GLU A 11 -7.39 -0.31 -4.34
N ILE A 12 -7.56 0.54 -5.37
CA ILE A 12 -7.72 1.99 -5.20
C ILE A 12 -8.96 2.32 -4.38
N GLU A 13 -10.10 1.70 -4.69
CA GLU A 13 -11.35 1.92 -3.97
C GLU A 13 -11.22 1.51 -2.49
N ALA A 14 -10.67 0.32 -2.23
CA ALA A 14 -10.44 -0.17 -0.87
C ALA A 14 -9.47 0.73 -0.08
N ALA A 15 -8.39 1.20 -0.72
CA ALA A 15 -7.42 2.09 -0.10
C ALA A 15 -8.01 3.47 0.22
N ARG A 16 -8.87 4.04 -0.62
CA ARG A 16 -9.60 5.29 -0.31
C ARG A 16 -10.54 5.11 0.88
N ILE A 17 -11.22 3.98 0.97
CA ILE A 17 -12.05 3.65 2.13
C ILE A 17 -11.16 3.57 3.38
N ALA A 18 -9.99 2.92 3.30
CA ALA A 18 -9.04 2.85 4.42
C ALA A 18 -8.53 4.21 4.87
N GLN A 19 -8.09 5.06 3.93
CA GLN A 19 -7.56 6.38 4.19
C GLN A 19 -8.58 7.29 4.90
N SER A 20 -9.86 7.19 4.55
CA SER A 20 -10.93 7.97 5.19
C SER A 20 -11.38 7.45 6.57
N LYS A 21 -11.10 6.19 6.89
CA LYS A 21 -11.63 5.53 8.10
C LYS A 21 -10.63 5.22 9.17
N THR A 22 -9.38 4.97 8.80
CA THR A 22 -8.36 4.56 9.75
C THR A 22 -7.92 5.74 10.63
N ARG A 23 -7.60 5.42 11.88
CA ARG A 23 -6.88 6.33 12.78
C ARG A 23 -5.43 5.91 13.00
N ASN A 24 -5.02 4.76 12.44
CA ASN A 24 -3.68 4.25 12.54
C ASN A 24 -2.80 4.85 11.43
N ASP A 25 -1.73 5.53 11.80
CA ASP A 25 -0.84 6.21 10.84
C ASP A 25 -0.16 5.25 9.87
N GLN A 26 0.20 4.04 10.32
CA GLN A 26 0.81 3.04 9.45
C GLN A 26 -0.18 2.52 8.40
N VAL A 27 -1.45 2.32 8.78
CA VAL A 27 -2.52 1.94 7.84
C VAL A 27 -2.81 3.08 6.86
N ARG A 28 -2.85 4.32 7.35
CA ARG A 28 -3.06 5.52 6.52
C ARG A 28 -1.95 5.68 5.50
N ASN A 29 -0.69 5.51 5.90
CA ASN A 29 0.46 5.61 5.01
C ASN A 29 0.45 4.49 3.97
N PHE A 30 0.18 3.25 4.38
CA PHE A 30 0.04 2.14 3.46
C PHE A 30 -1.09 2.40 2.45
N ALA A 31 -2.27 2.82 2.92
CA ALA A 31 -3.40 3.14 2.04
C ALA A 31 -3.08 4.27 1.05
N GLN A 32 -2.29 5.28 1.44
CA GLN A 32 -1.84 6.33 0.52
C GLN A 32 -0.91 5.76 -0.57
N GLN A 33 0.09 4.96 -0.18
CA GLN A 33 0.97 4.28 -1.14
C GLN A 33 0.17 3.42 -2.13
N MET A 34 -0.81 2.68 -1.62
CA MET A 34 -1.73 1.87 -2.42
C MET A 34 -2.47 2.70 -3.49
N ILE A 35 -2.99 3.87 -3.12
CA ILE A 35 -3.67 4.78 -4.06
C ILE A 35 -2.70 5.24 -5.14
N ASP A 36 -1.51 5.68 -4.76
CA ASP A 36 -0.55 6.30 -5.68
C ASP A 36 -0.02 5.28 -6.70
N ASP A 37 0.44 4.12 -6.22
CA ASP A 37 1.06 3.10 -7.06
C ASP A 37 0.04 2.40 -7.97
N HIS A 38 -1.15 2.08 -7.46
CA HIS A 38 -2.19 1.47 -8.31
C HIS A 38 -2.81 2.46 -9.29
N THR A 39 -2.90 3.75 -8.94
CA THR A 39 -3.34 4.77 -9.90
C THR A 39 -2.34 4.88 -11.06
N ARG A 40 -1.04 4.90 -10.76
CA ARG A 40 0.00 4.89 -11.80
C ARG A 40 -0.06 3.62 -12.64
N ALA A 41 -0.19 2.44 -12.01
CA ALA A 41 -0.31 1.17 -12.71
C ALA A 41 -1.56 1.11 -13.62
N LEU A 42 -2.68 1.68 -13.18
CA LEU A 42 -3.89 1.78 -13.98
C LEU A 42 -3.70 2.71 -15.18
N GLN A 43 -3.02 3.85 -15.00
CA GLN A 43 -2.70 4.77 -16.09
C GLN A 43 -1.79 4.12 -17.15
N ASP A 44 -0.74 3.43 -16.72
CA ASP A 44 0.15 2.69 -17.63
C ASP A 44 -0.63 1.61 -18.42
N LEU A 45 -1.54 0.90 -17.75
CA LEU A 45 -2.40 -0.09 -18.40
C LEU A 45 -3.40 0.56 -19.36
N GLN A 46 -3.96 1.72 -19.03
CA GLN A 46 -4.87 2.48 -19.89
C GLN A 46 -4.17 2.96 -21.16
N GLN A 47 -2.94 3.47 -21.06
CA GLN A 47 -2.14 3.87 -22.22
C GLN A 47 -1.88 2.68 -23.13
N LEU A 48 -1.47 1.54 -22.56
CA LEU A 48 -1.26 0.32 -23.33
C LEU A 48 -2.56 -0.16 -24.00
N ALA A 49 -3.67 -0.17 -23.26
CA ALA A 49 -4.96 -0.59 -23.79
C ALA A 49 -5.43 0.32 -24.94
N GLN A 50 -5.26 1.63 -24.81
CA GLN A 50 -5.55 2.59 -25.88
C GLN A 50 -4.72 2.31 -27.13
N ALA A 51 -3.41 2.10 -26.99
CA ALA A 51 -2.53 1.77 -28.10
C ALA A 51 -2.92 0.46 -28.82
N LYS A 52 -3.59 -0.45 -28.11
CA LYS A 52 -4.04 -1.75 -28.63
C LYS A 52 -5.52 -1.78 -29.01
N GLY A 53 -6.24 -0.65 -28.91
CA GLY A 53 -7.68 -0.58 -29.21
C GLY A 53 -8.55 -1.39 -28.25
N VAL A 54 -8.09 -1.61 -27.02
CA VAL A 54 -8.82 -2.36 -25.98
C VAL A 54 -9.55 -1.39 -25.05
N THR A 55 -10.85 -1.55 -24.92
CA THR A 55 -11.64 -0.80 -23.94
C THR A 55 -11.49 -1.41 -22.55
N LEU A 56 -11.06 -0.60 -21.58
CA LEU A 56 -10.99 -0.98 -20.17
C LEU A 56 -12.25 -0.54 -19.41
N PRO A 57 -12.61 -1.24 -18.32
CA PRO A 57 -13.66 -0.77 -17.42
C PRO A 57 -13.25 0.55 -16.75
N SER A 58 -14.24 1.42 -16.50
CA SER A 58 -14.09 2.65 -15.71
C SER A 58 -14.44 2.47 -14.24
N GLU A 59 -15.08 1.36 -13.88
CA GLU A 59 -15.54 1.05 -12.53
C GLU A 59 -15.28 -0.42 -12.16
N THR A 60 -15.31 -0.69 -10.86
CA THR A 60 -15.18 -2.04 -10.31
C THR A 60 -16.34 -2.93 -10.75
N ASP A 61 -16.08 -4.21 -10.97
CA ASP A 61 -17.13 -5.19 -11.24
C ASP A 61 -18.01 -5.42 -10.00
N ARG A 62 -19.15 -6.09 -10.18
CA ARG A 62 -20.11 -6.34 -9.09
C ARG A 62 -19.51 -7.06 -7.88
N LYS A 63 -18.48 -7.90 -8.08
CA LYS A 63 -17.84 -8.62 -6.98
C LYS A 63 -17.00 -7.66 -6.15
N HIS A 64 -16.18 -6.85 -6.80
CA HIS A 64 -15.33 -5.86 -6.15
C HIS A 64 -16.16 -4.75 -5.50
N GLN A 65 -17.23 -4.28 -6.15
CA GLN A 65 -18.19 -3.34 -5.55
C GLN A 65 -18.77 -3.87 -4.23
N LYS A 66 -19.18 -5.14 -4.17
CA LYS A 66 -19.68 -5.76 -2.93
C LYS A 66 -18.61 -5.84 -1.85
N MET A 67 -17.37 -6.12 -2.22
CA MET A 67 -16.25 -6.13 -1.27
C MET A 67 -15.97 -4.73 -0.72
N GLY A 68 -15.93 -3.71 -1.58
CA GLY A 68 -15.79 -2.29 -1.19
C GLY A 68 -16.93 -1.84 -0.28
N GLN A 69 -18.18 -2.14 -0.63
CA GLN A 69 -19.36 -1.86 0.20
C GLN A 69 -19.27 -2.52 1.58
N LYS A 70 -18.87 -3.80 1.65
CA LYS A 70 -18.71 -4.51 2.92
C LYS A 70 -17.65 -3.85 3.80
N LEU A 71 -16.50 -3.48 3.22
CA LEU A 71 -15.44 -2.77 3.93
C LEU A 71 -15.93 -1.38 4.40
N ASN A 72 -16.65 -0.66 3.53
CA ASN A 72 -17.21 0.65 3.83
C ASN A 72 -18.40 0.60 4.82
N ALA A 73 -19.02 -0.55 5.05
CA ALA A 73 -20.05 -0.70 6.08
C ALA A 73 -19.47 -0.89 7.49
N MET A 74 -18.18 -1.23 7.62
CA MET A 74 -17.54 -1.44 8.92
C MET A 74 -17.33 -0.11 9.66
N ALA A 75 -17.56 -0.09 10.97
CA ALA A 75 -17.21 1.06 11.80
C ALA A 75 -15.68 1.27 11.84
N SER A 76 -15.24 2.52 11.85
CA SER A 76 -13.83 2.88 12.02
C SER A 76 -13.26 2.31 13.32
N GLY A 77 -11.99 1.92 13.30
CA GLY A 77 -11.25 1.44 14.47
C GLY A 77 -10.43 0.18 14.18
N PRO A 78 -9.84 -0.44 15.23
CA PRO A 78 -8.87 -1.52 15.06
C PRO A 78 -9.40 -2.75 14.30
N SER A 79 -10.69 -3.06 14.40
CA SER A 79 -11.31 -4.15 13.64
C SER A 79 -11.43 -3.84 12.15
N PHE A 80 -11.68 -2.57 11.79
CA PHE A 80 -11.63 -2.13 10.40
C PHE A 80 -10.20 -2.24 9.84
N ASP A 81 -9.22 -1.72 10.57
CA ASP A 81 -7.81 -1.74 10.17
C ASP A 81 -7.33 -3.17 9.90
N ARG A 82 -7.62 -4.10 10.83
CA ARG A 82 -7.31 -5.54 10.66
C ARG A 82 -7.99 -6.15 9.45
N SER A 83 -9.24 -5.77 9.18
CA SER A 83 -10.01 -6.30 8.03
C SER A 83 -9.43 -5.82 6.70
N TYR A 84 -9.11 -4.53 6.59
CA TYR A 84 -8.46 -3.96 5.42
C TYR A 84 -7.08 -4.61 5.17
N VAL A 85 -6.23 -4.68 6.20
CA VAL A 85 -4.89 -5.29 6.11
C VAL A 85 -4.98 -6.77 5.73
N ALA A 86 -5.93 -7.53 6.29
CA ALA A 86 -6.06 -8.95 5.98
C ALA A 86 -6.64 -9.22 4.59
N GLN A 87 -7.67 -8.47 4.18
CA GLN A 87 -8.38 -8.72 2.92
C GLN A 87 -7.68 -8.06 1.73
N SER A 88 -7.73 -6.73 1.65
CA SER A 88 -7.15 -5.97 0.53
C SER A 88 -5.63 -6.02 0.56
N GLY A 89 -5.05 -5.83 1.75
CA GLY A 89 -3.61 -5.86 1.94
C GLY A 89 -2.97 -7.21 1.60
N VAL A 90 -3.35 -8.29 2.29
CA VAL A 90 -2.68 -9.59 2.11
C VAL A 90 -3.37 -10.47 1.06
N SER A 91 -4.67 -10.70 1.19
CA SER A 91 -5.38 -11.68 0.34
C SER A 91 -5.45 -11.22 -1.11
N ASP A 92 -5.85 -9.98 -1.36
CA ASP A 92 -6.06 -9.48 -2.72
C ASP A 92 -4.73 -9.23 -3.42
N HIS A 93 -3.70 -8.76 -2.72
CA HIS A 93 -2.35 -8.69 -3.29
C HIS A 93 -1.76 -10.05 -3.67
N LYS A 94 -2.00 -11.12 -2.90
CA LYS A 94 -1.58 -12.47 -3.32
C LYS A 94 -2.25 -12.89 -4.63
N LYS A 95 -3.51 -12.50 -4.84
CA LYS A 95 -4.22 -12.74 -6.10
C LYS A 95 -3.64 -11.88 -7.22
N THR A 96 -3.34 -10.60 -6.96
CA THR A 96 -2.72 -9.68 -7.92
C THR A 96 -1.33 -10.17 -8.33
N HIS A 97 -0.50 -10.59 -7.39
CA HIS A 97 0.79 -11.24 -7.64
C HIS A 97 0.62 -12.45 -8.57
N SER A 98 -0.32 -13.36 -8.26
CA SER A 98 -0.59 -14.54 -9.08
C SER A 98 -1.14 -14.17 -10.48
N LEU A 99 -1.90 -13.07 -10.59
CA LEU A 99 -2.35 -12.52 -11.86
C LEU A 99 -1.17 -12.01 -12.68
N LEU A 100 -0.24 -11.25 -12.10
CA LEU A 100 0.93 -10.74 -12.80
C LEU A 100 1.83 -11.87 -13.29
N GLN A 101 2.10 -12.88 -12.47
CA GLN A 101 2.84 -14.08 -12.89
C GLN A 101 2.15 -14.82 -14.04
N ARG A 102 0.82 -14.95 -13.99
CA ARG A 102 0.03 -15.56 -15.06
C ARG A 102 0.11 -14.74 -16.35
N VAL A 103 0.05 -13.42 -16.27
CA VAL A 103 0.19 -12.54 -17.44
C VAL A 103 1.58 -12.69 -18.05
N GLN A 104 2.64 -12.63 -17.23
CA GLN A 104 4.02 -12.80 -17.69
C GLN A 104 4.24 -14.15 -18.40
N SER A 105 3.67 -15.23 -17.88
CA SER A 105 3.84 -16.57 -18.45
C SER A 105 2.94 -16.86 -19.66
N ARG A 106 1.69 -16.37 -19.67
CA ARG A 106 0.68 -16.80 -20.64
C ARG A 106 0.26 -15.75 -21.67
N ALA A 107 0.49 -14.46 -21.43
CA ALA A 107 0.07 -13.45 -22.40
C ALA A 107 0.86 -13.58 -23.71
N THR A 108 0.20 -13.41 -24.84
CA THR A 108 0.85 -13.40 -26.16
C THR A 108 1.42 -12.03 -26.49
N ASP A 109 0.77 -10.96 -26.02
CA ASP A 109 1.22 -9.58 -26.23
C ASP A 109 2.49 -9.29 -25.40
N PRO A 110 3.62 -8.92 -26.05
CA PRO A 110 4.89 -8.68 -25.37
C PRO A 110 4.87 -7.42 -24.49
N ASP A 111 4.12 -6.39 -24.85
CA ASP A 111 4.02 -5.15 -24.07
C ASP A 111 3.23 -5.38 -22.78
N LEU A 112 2.18 -6.21 -22.85
CA LEU A 112 1.42 -6.63 -21.67
C LEU A 112 2.29 -7.48 -20.72
N LYS A 113 3.12 -8.38 -21.27
CA LYS A 113 4.10 -9.14 -20.48
C LYS A 113 5.09 -8.20 -19.79
N ALA A 114 5.66 -7.24 -20.54
CA ALA A 114 6.61 -6.28 -20.01
C ALA A 114 6.01 -5.39 -18.93
N LEU A 115 4.76 -4.93 -19.12
CA LEU A 115 4.03 -4.18 -18.10
C LEU A 115 3.84 -5.02 -16.83
N ALA A 116 3.40 -6.28 -16.96
CA ALA A 116 3.22 -7.14 -15.79
C ALA A 116 4.54 -7.41 -15.04
N ALA A 117 5.64 -7.60 -15.78
CA ALA A 117 6.97 -7.75 -15.18
C ALA A 117 7.43 -6.49 -14.43
N ARG A 118 7.15 -5.29 -14.97
CA ARG A 118 7.48 -4.01 -14.33
C ARG A 118 6.66 -3.75 -13.06
N LEU A 119 5.42 -4.23 -13.00
CA LEU A 119 4.54 -4.06 -11.84
C LEU A 119 4.81 -5.08 -10.72
N GLN A 120 5.35 -6.25 -11.05
CA GLN A 120 5.62 -7.32 -10.09
C GLN A 120 6.39 -6.87 -8.83
N PRO A 121 7.56 -6.20 -8.93
CA PRO A 121 8.33 -5.84 -7.74
C PRO A 121 7.58 -4.87 -6.81
N VAL A 122 6.70 -4.02 -7.36
CA VAL A 122 5.87 -3.10 -6.55
C VAL A 122 4.86 -3.90 -5.71
N VAL A 123 4.20 -4.89 -6.32
CA VAL A 123 3.26 -5.77 -5.61
C VAL A 123 3.97 -6.63 -4.55
N ASP A 124 5.20 -7.06 -4.84
CA ASP A 124 6.02 -7.80 -3.87
C ASP A 124 6.38 -6.94 -2.65
N GLU A 125 6.72 -5.67 -2.88
CA GLU A 125 7.00 -4.69 -1.82
C GLU A 125 5.75 -4.40 -0.96
N HIS A 126 4.60 -4.19 -1.61
CA HIS A 126 3.33 -4.00 -0.90
C HIS A 126 2.98 -5.21 -0.03
N LEU A 127 3.16 -6.43 -0.55
CA LEU A 127 2.95 -7.68 0.22
C LEU A 127 3.86 -7.78 1.43
N SER A 128 5.15 -7.44 1.29
CA SER A 128 6.08 -7.42 2.41
C SER A 128 5.65 -6.41 3.48
N THR A 129 5.35 -5.18 3.06
CA THR A 129 4.94 -4.08 3.94
C THR A 129 3.69 -4.43 4.74
N VAL A 130 2.66 -4.97 4.08
CA VAL A 130 1.39 -5.26 4.73
C VAL A 130 1.43 -6.51 5.62
N GLN A 131 2.33 -7.47 5.34
CA GLN A 131 2.60 -8.59 6.24
C GLN A 131 3.28 -8.13 7.53
N GLN A 132 4.21 -7.18 7.44
CA GLN A 132 4.84 -6.57 8.63
C GLN A 132 3.81 -5.80 9.45
N LEU A 133 2.98 -4.99 8.79
CA LEU A 133 1.88 -4.26 9.43
C LEU A 133 0.88 -5.21 10.11
N GLN A 134 0.50 -6.31 9.45
CA GLN A 134 -0.38 -7.33 10.03
C GLN A 134 0.24 -7.97 11.29
N SER A 135 1.56 -8.19 11.28
CA SER A 135 2.27 -8.79 12.40
C SER A 135 2.35 -7.84 13.59
N ALA A 136 2.65 -6.56 13.35
CA ALA A 136 2.65 -5.52 14.38
C ALA A 136 1.28 -5.40 15.07
N MET A 137 0.19 -5.39 14.30
CA MET A 137 -1.19 -5.35 14.84
C MET A 137 -1.56 -6.55 15.71
N ARG A 138 -0.92 -7.71 15.51
CA ARG A 138 -1.10 -8.90 16.36
C ARG A 138 -0.30 -8.79 17.65
N GLY A 139 0.90 -8.19 17.59
CA GLY A 139 1.74 -7.91 18.75
C GLY A 139 1.05 -6.96 19.73
N ASP A 140 0.47 -5.86 19.23
CA ASP A 140 -0.23 -4.86 20.06
C ASP A 140 -1.48 -5.43 20.76
N ALA A 141 -2.16 -6.38 20.12
CA ALA A 141 -3.31 -7.09 20.71
C ALA A 141 -2.89 -8.04 21.85
N SER A 142 -1.64 -8.52 21.86
CA SER A 142 -1.12 -9.40 22.91
C SER A 142 -0.57 -8.63 24.13
N GLY A 143 -0.05 -7.42 23.93
CA GLY A 143 0.47 -6.57 25.01
C GLY A 143 -0.60 -5.95 25.91
N THR A 144 -1.83 -5.83 25.43
CA THR A 144 -2.97 -5.28 26.19
C THR A 144 -3.73 -6.33 27.00
N ALA A 145 -3.48 -7.63 26.78
CA ALA A 145 -4.15 -8.73 27.51
C ALA A 145 -3.43 -9.15 28.81
N SER A 146 -2.26 -8.58 29.13
CA SER A 146 -1.46 -8.97 30.31
C SER A 146 -1.49 -7.95 31.48
N GLY A 147 -2.41 -6.98 31.45
CA GLY A 147 -2.39 -5.82 32.35
C GLY A 147 -3.57 -5.70 33.31
N THR A 148 -3.97 -6.75 34.03
CA THR A 148 -4.89 -6.62 35.18
C THR A 148 -4.62 -7.70 36.22
N GLY A 149 -3.80 -7.36 37.23
CA GLY A 149 -3.48 -8.24 38.36
C GLY A 149 -2.55 -7.60 39.40
N ALA A 150 -3.13 -6.73 40.25
CA ALA A 150 -2.81 -6.44 41.67
C ALA A 150 -1.35 -6.27 42.19
N SER A 151 -1.14 -5.08 42.77
CA SER A 151 -0.63 -4.80 44.13
C SER A 151 0.84 -5.07 44.52
N GLY A 152 1.58 -3.96 44.66
CA GLY A 152 2.25 -3.55 45.91
C GLY A 152 3.43 -4.37 46.44
N ALA A 153 4.65 -3.83 46.30
CA ALA A 153 5.66 -3.80 47.37
C ALA A 153 6.82 -2.86 47.02
N SER A 154 7.20 -2.07 48.01
CA SER A 154 8.37 -1.21 48.08
C SER A 154 9.70 -1.97 47.99
N GLY A 155 10.71 -1.35 47.40
CA GLY A 155 12.11 -1.77 47.56
C GLY A 155 13.07 -0.88 46.78
N GLY A 156 13.70 0.07 47.48
CA GLY A 156 14.72 0.95 46.91
C GLY A 156 16.03 0.22 46.59
N GLY A 157 16.77 0.77 45.64
CA GLY A 157 18.11 0.27 45.26
C GLY A 157 18.72 1.13 44.16
N ASN A 158 19.47 2.15 44.57
CA ASN A 158 20.33 2.98 43.74
C ASN A 158 21.70 2.31 43.54
N THR A 159 22.11 2.07 42.29
CA THR A 159 23.48 2.00 41.73
C THR A 159 23.29 1.85 40.20
N GLY A 160 23.83 2.62 39.27
CA GLY A 160 25.17 3.16 39.11
C GLY A 160 25.69 2.72 37.72
N SER A 161 26.37 3.63 37.00
CA SER A 161 27.16 3.41 35.76
C SER A 161 26.49 3.52 34.38
N THR A 162 26.56 4.74 33.84
CA THR A 162 27.18 5.12 32.56
C THR A 162 27.40 4.05 31.47
N ASN A 163 26.88 4.32 30.27
CA ASN A 163 27.74 4.36 29.08
C ASN A 163 27.16 5.29 28.00
N THR A 164 27.88 6.38 27.75
CA THR A 164 27.67 7.33 26.66
C THR A 164 28.49 6.85 25.46
N GLN A 165 27.86 6.47 24.35
CA GLN A 165 28.56 6.41 23.06
C GLN A 165 27.72 7.08 21.98
N GLN A 166 28.21 8.25 21.60
CA GLN A 166 27.88 9.06 20.44
C GLN A 166 28.20 8.34 19.11
N ARG A 167 27.61 8.92 18.03
CA ARG A 167 28.01 8.87 16.60
C ARG A 167 27.49 7.66 15.81
N GLN A 168 26.84 7.77 14.64
CA GLN A 168 26.90 8.77 13.56
C GLN A 168 25.61 8.77 12.70
N GLN A 169 25.22 9.94 12.21
CA GLN A 169 24.21 10.13 11.16
C GLN A 169 24.80 9.83 9.76
N PRO A 170 24.07 9.21 8.82
CA PRO A 170 24.40 9.30 7.40
C PRO A 170 23.83 10.58 6.78
N GLN A 171 24.70 11.28 6.05
CA GLN A 171 24.44 12.54 5.37
C GLN A 171 23.49 12.39 4.17
N GLN A 172 22.68 13.44 3.98
CA GLN A 172 21.79 13.68 2.86
C GLN A 172 22.58 13.80 1.54
N GLN A 173 22.21 13.00 0.54
CA GLN A 173 22.61 13.24 -0.85
C GLN A 173 21.62 14.23 -1.49
N GLN A 174 22.16 15.37 -1.88
CA GLN A 174 21.47 16.45 -2.58
C GLN A 174 21.20 16.04 -4.04
N GLN A 175 19.95 16.18 -4.48
CA GLN A 175 19.57 16.11 -5.89
C GLN A 175 19.88 17.45 -6.58
N PRO A 176 20.39 17.47 -7.82
CA PRO A 176 20.61 18.69 -8.57
C PRO A 176 19.29 19.30 -9.08
N GLN A 177 19.13 20.60 -8.84
CA GLN A 177 18.02 21.42 -9.32
C GLN A 177 18.07 21.52 -10.86
N GLN A 178 17.00 21.08 -11.53
CA GLN A 178 16.79 21.38 -12.95
C GLN A 178 16.14 22.76 -13.09
N GLN A 179 16.85 23.58 -13.86
CA GLN A 179 16.56 24.97 -14.15
C GLN A 179 15.34 25.09 -15.08
N GLN A 180 14.28 25.72 -14.59
CA GLN A 180 13.12 26.11 -15.41
C GLN A 180 13.53 27.25 -16.35
N GLN A 181 13.51 26.99 -17.66
CA GLN A 181 13.55 28.04 -18.67
C GLN A 181 12.11 28.44 -19.03
N GLN A 182 11.76 29.69 -18.73
CA GLN A 182 10.55 30.33 -19.25
C GLN A 182 10.84 30.87 -20.66
N PRO A 183 9.95 30.70 -21.65
CA PRO A 183 10.05 31.39 -22.92
C PRO A 183 9.54 32.83 -22.81
N GLN A 184 10.41 33.80 -23.09
CA GLN A 184 10.05 35.21 -23.28
C GLN A 184 9.25 35.37 -24.59
N GLN A 185 8.06 35.96 -24.46
CA GLN A 185 7.28 36.45 -25.58
C GLN A 185 7.93 37.72 -26.14
N ARG A 186 8.34 37.69 -27.41
CA ARG A 186 8.67 38.90 -28.18
C ARG A 186 7.38 39.52 -28.71
N GLN A 187 7.12 40.74 -28.28
CA GLN A 187 6.29 41.69 -29.00
C GLN A 187 7.17 42.44 -30.00
N GLN A 188 6.65 42.56 -31.23
CA GLN A 188 7.04 43.47 -32.31
C GLN A 188 8.35 43.21 -33.04
#